data_AF-A0A7S2HYB0-F1
#
_entry.id   AF-A0A7S2HYB0-F1
#
_cell.length_a   1.000
_cell.length_b   1.000
_cell.length_c   1.000
_cell.angle_alpha   90.00
_cell.angle_beta   90.00
_cell.angle_gamma   90.00
#
_symmetry.space_group_name_H-M   'P 1'
#
loop_
_entity.id
_entity.type
_entity.pdbx_description
1 polymer ?
#
loop_
_entity_poly.entity_id
_entity_poly.type
_entity_poly.pdbx_seq_one_letter_code
_entity_poly.pdbx_strand_id
1 'polypeptide(L)'
;NQERVRMSMSLGVSPLYIDNTNLAVWEMSPYVSAAKASGYSVRFVEPDVIDARWDTMSFLRERNRERRASGKHVDDSTLQQMLRRYEPLPRSGACERLAKAPQGL
;
A
#
# COMPACT_ATOMS: atom_id res chain seq x y z
N ASN A 1 -1.24 5.33 10.84
CA ASN A 1 -2.32 5.31 9.82
C ASN A 1 -3.44 4.35 10.20
N GLN A 2 -3.13 3.13 10.63
CA GLN A 2 -4.09 2.06 10.95
C GLN A 2 -5.22 2.49 11.92
N GLU A 3 -4.89 3.10 13.07
CA GLU A 3 -5.92 3.55 14.02
C GLU A 3 -6.90 4.55 13.44
N ARG A 4 -6.42 5.49 12.60
CA ARG A 4 -7.28 6.44 11.90
C ARG A 4 -8.24 5.74 10.94
N VAL A 5 -7.75 4.75 10.19
CA VAL A 5 -8.60 3.95 9.29
C VAL A 5 -9.66 3.19 10.08
N ARG A 6 -9.26 2.51 11.16
CA ARG A 6 -10.18 1.76 12.02
C ARG A 6 -11.28 2.67 12.59
N MET A 7 -10.90 3.85 13.06
CA MET A 7 -11.85 4.84 13.57
C MET A 7 -12.80 5.33 12.47
N SER A 8 -12.29 5.71 11.29
CA SER A 8 -13.13 6.14 10.17
C SER A 8 -14.13 5.05 9.73
N MET A 9 -13.69 3.79 9.69
CA MET A 9 -14.57 2.66 9.37
C MET A 9 -15.66 2.46 10.44
N SER A 10 -15.30 2.56 11.73
CA SER A 10 -16.26 2.46 12.84
C SER A 10 -17.29 3.59 12.85
N LEU A 11 -16.92 4.76 12.32
CA LEU A 11 -17.82 5.91 12.14
C LEU A 11 -18.64 5.83 10.85
N GLY A 12 -18.50 4.78 10.04
CA GLY A 12 -19.28 4.60 8.82
C GLY A 12 -18.84 5.47 7.63
N VAL A 13 -17.61 6.02 7.64
CA VAL A 13 -17.10 6.86 6.54
C VAL A 13 -16.88 6.03 5.27
N SER A 14 -17.64 6.33 4.21
CA SER A 14 -17.56 5.63 2.92
C SER A 14 -17.73 6.62 1.74
N PRO A 15 -16.91 6.54 0.68
CA PRO A 15 -15.78 5.63 0.49
C PRO A 15 -14.54 6.06 1.28
N LEU A 16 -13.68 5.10 1.65
CA LEU A 16 -12.43 5.34 2.36
C LEU A 16 -11.23 4.90 1.52
N TYR A 17 -10.35 5.85 1.17
CA TYR A 17 -9.11 5.60 0.43
C TYR A 17 -7.92 5.54 1.38
N ILE A 18 -7.16 4.44 1.32
CA ILE A 18 -5.98 4.23 2.16
C ILE A 18 -4.73 4.45 1.31
N ASP A 19 -4.20 5.67 1.33
CA ASP A 19 -2.96 6.04 0.65
C ASP A 19 -1.74 5.68 1.53
N ASN A 20 -1.41 4.39 1.56
CA ASN A 20 -0.18 3.88 2.16
C ASN A 20 0.51 2.97 1.15
N THR A 21 1.84 2.99 1.13
CA THR A 21 2.61 2.27 0.11
C THR A 21 2.37 0.76 0.13
N ASN A 22 2.21 0.17 1.32
CA ASN A 22 1.94 -1.27 1.53
C ASN A 22 2.75 -2.17 0.58
N LEU A 23 4.08 -2.15 0.70
CA LEU A 23 4.97 -2.78 -0.27
C LEU A 23 4.85 -4.30 -0.28
N ALA A 24 4.56 -4.89 0.88
CA ALA A 24 4.36 -6.31 1.02
C ALA A 24 2.90 -6.64 1.35
N VAL A 25 2.44 -7.81 0.89
CA VAL A 25 1.02 -8.19 0.99
C VAL A 25 0.52 -8.16 2.44
N TRP A 26 1.35 -8.63 3.38
CA TRP A 26 1.01 -8.67 4.80
C TRP A 26 0.83 -7.28 5.44
N GLU A 27 1.45 -6.22 4.90
CA GLU A 27 1.30 -4.84 5.42
C GLU A 27 -0.16 -4.34 5.29
N MET A 28 -0.95 -4.95 4.39
CA MET A 28 -2.36 -4.63 4.19
C MET A 28 -3.30 -5.32 5.20
N SER A 29 -2.83 -6.36 5.88
CA SER A 29 -3.62 -7.19 6.80
C SER A 29 -4.45 -6.42 7.85
N PRO A 30 -3.90 -5.40 8.56
CA PRO A 30 -4.68 -4.65 9.55
C PRO A 30 -5.83 -3.86 8.93
N TYR A 31 -5.66 -3.33 7.72
CA TYR A 31 -6.71 -2.58 7.02
C TYR A 31 -7.83 -3.50 6.54
N VAL A 32 -7.47 -4.69 6.02
CA VAL A 32 -8.44 -5.71 5.58
C VAL A 32 -9.24 -6.24 6.78
N SER A 33 -8.56 -6.49 7.90
CA SER A 33 -9.22 -6.95 9.13
C SER A 33 -10.21 -5.92 9.67
N ALA A 34 -9.82 -4.63 9.69
CA ALA A 34 -10.71 -3.54 10.09
C ALA A 34 -11.93 -3.42 9.16
N ALA A 35 -11.72 -3.49 7.84
CA ALA A 35 -12.80 -3.46 6.86
C ALA A 35 -13.81 -4.60 7.08
N LYS A 36 -13.32 -5.83 7.27
CA LYS A 36 -14.18 -6.99 7.53
C LYS A 36 -14.99 -6.83 8.81
N ALA A 37 -14.38 -6.34 9.88
CA ALA A 37 -15.07 -6.10 11.16
C ALA A 37 -16.15 -5.02 11.06
N SER A 38 -15.97 -4.03 10.18
CA SER A 38 -16.93 -2.94 9.95
C SER A 38 -17.86 -3.16 8.74
N GLY A 39 -17.84 -4.34 8.11
CA GLY A 39 -18.74 -4.67 6.99
C GLY A 39 -18.39 -4.02 5.65
N TYR A 40 -17.16 -3.55 5.46
CA TYR A 40 -16.72 -2.93 4.20
C TYR A 40 -16.27 -3.99 3.18
N SER A 41 -16.56 -3.72 1.91
CA SER A 41 -15.90 -4.40 0.79
C SER A 41 -14.54 -3.76 0.50
N VAL A 42 -13.51 -4.57 0.28
CA VAL A 42 -12.15 -4.10 0.00
C VAL A 42 -11.83 -4.29 -1.48
N ARG A 43 -11.30 -3.25 -2.11
CA ARG A 43 -10.69 -3.32 -3.45
C ARG A 43 -9.22 -2.95 -3.33
N PHE A 44 -8.37 -3.77 -3.91
CA PHE A 44 -6.95 -3.46 -4.07
C PHE A 44 -6.70 -2.82 -5.43
N VAL A 45 -5.77 -1.87 -5.48
CA VAL A 45 -5.34 -1.22 -6.72
C VAL A 45 -3.82 -1.35 -6.78
N GLU A 46 -3.35 -2.16 -7.72
CA GLU A 46 -1.92 -2.30 -7.98
C GLU A 46 -1.39 -1.08 -8.77
N PRO A 47 -0.11 -0.70 -8.60
CA PRO A 47 0.44 0.51 -9.22
C PRO A 47 0.48 0.44 -10.76
N ASP A 48 0.56 -0.76 -11.34
CA ASP A 48 0.51 -0.99 -12.79
C ASP A 48 -0.84 -0.59 -13.41
N VAL A 49 -1.93 -0.68 -12.63
CA VAL A 49 -3.26 -0.18 -13.02
C VAL A 49 -3.27 1.34 -13.16
N ILE A 50 -2.40 2.04 -12.43
CA ILE A 50 -2.35 3.52 -12.43
C ILE A 50 -1.43 4.03 -13.54
N ASP A 51 -0.20 3.51 -13.65
CA ASP A 51 0.74 3.84 -14.73
C ASP A 51 1.65 2.65 -15.01
N ALA A 52 1.75 2.24 -16.27
CA ALA A 52 2.57 1.11 -16.68
C ALA A 52 4.08 1.30 -16.40
N ARG A 53 4.53 2.53 -16.15
CA ARG A 53 5.94 2.88 -15.89
C ARG A 53 6.27 2.97 -14.40
N TRP A 54 5.34 2.57 -13.52
CA TRP A 54 5.47 2.74 -12.07
C TRP A 54 6.76 2.16 -11.48
N ASP A 55 7.32 1.13 -12.11
CA ASP A 55 8.53 0.41 -11.69
C ASP A 55 9.82 1.00 -12.27
N THR A 56 9.72 2.03 -13.10
CA THR A 56 10.90 2.68 -13.69
C THR A 56 11.45 3.78 -12.79
N MET A 57 12.78 3.80 -12.62
CA MET A 57 13.44 4.85 -11.83
C MET A 57 13.25 6.26 -12.38
N SER A 58 13.16 6.42 -13.70
CA SER A 58 12.91 7.73 -14.33
C SER A 58 11.55 8.29 -13.90
N PHE A 59 10.50 7.48 -13.97
CA PHE A 59 9.15 7.86 -13.56
C PHE A 59 9.08 8.17 -12.06
N LEU A 60 9.64 7.30 -11.21
CA LEU A 60 9.62 7.50 -9.76
C LEU A 60 10.40 8.74 -9.34
N ARG A 61 11.57 9.01 -9.96
CA ARG A 61 12.32 10.25 -9.73
C ARG A 61 11.50 11.49 -10.10
N GLU A 62 10.83 11.44 -11.23
CA GLU A 62 9.99 12.55 -11.70
C GLU A 62 8.89 12.88 -10.69
N ARG A 63 8.11 11.87 -10.28
CA ARG A 63 7.02 12.04 -9.30
C ARG A 63 7.56 12.45 -7.92
N ASN A 64 8.73 11.95 -7.54
CA ASN A 64 9.35 12.28 -6.26
C ASN A 64 9.96 13.69 -6.20
N ARG A 65 10.31 14.31 -7.35
CA ARG A 65 10.71 15.72 -7.39
C ARG A 65 9.59 16.65 -6.92
N GLU A 66 8.35 16.34 -7.26
CA GLU A 66 7.16 17.11 -6.86
C GLU A 66 6.97 17.13 -5.34
N ARG A 67 7.49 16.12 -4.63
CA ARG A 67 7.38 15.99 -3.17
C ARG A 67 8.37 16.85 -2.38
N ARG A 68 9.37 17.45 -3.03
CA ARG A 68 10.38 18.32 -2.38
C ARG A 68 9.75 19.48 -1.64
N ALA A 69 8.74 20.13 -2.23
CA ALA A 69 8.02 21.23 -1.60
C ALA A 69 7.34 20.82 -0.28
N SER A 70 6.97 19.55 -0.15
CA SER A 70 6.33 18.99 1.05
C SER A 70 7.32 18.42 2.08
N GLY A 71 8.64 18.47 1.82
CA GLY A 71 9.67 17.87 2.66
C GLY A 71 9.69 16.33 2.66
N LYS A 72 8.85 15.68 1.84
CA LYS A 72 8.71 14.21 1.76
C LYS A 72 9.49 13.61 0.59
N HIS A 73 10.58 14.25 0.21
CA HIS A 73 11.46 13.73 -0.84
C HIS A 73 12.18 12.48 -0.34
N VAL A 74 12.32 11.50 -1.22
CA VAL A 74 12.96 10.21 -0.92
C VAL A 74 14.22 10.06 -1.77
N ASP A 75 15.32 9.58 -1.22
CA ASP A 75 16.53 9.36 -2.01
C ASP A 75 16.36 8.21 -3.02
N ASP A 76 17.12 8.28 -4.11
CA ASP A 76 17.13 7.25 -5.16
C ASP A 76 17.43 5.84 -4.63
N SER A 77 18.33 5.73 -3.64
CA SER A 77 18.66 4.45 -3.00
C SER A 77 17.44 3.85 -2.31
N THR A 78 16.66 4.68 -1.63
CA THR A 78 15.41 4.28 -0.97
C THR A 78 14.36 3.89 -1.99
N LEU A 79 14.19 4.64 -3.09
CA LEU A 79 13.27 4.26 -4.17
C LEU A 79 13.62 2.90 -4.78
N GLN A 80 14.91 2.64 -5.03
CA GLN A 80 15.36 1.33 -5.50
C GLN A 80 15.10 0.22 -4.48
N GLN A 81 15.30 0.49 -3.18
CA GLN A 81 15.00 -0.47 -2.12
C GLN A 81 13.49 -0.77 -2.05
N MET A 82 12.65 0.25 -2.21
CA MET A 82 11.19 0.09 -2.23
C MET A 82 10.75 -0.79 -3.40
N LEU A 83 11.29 -0.58 -4.60
CA LEU A 83 11.02 -1.45 -5.75
C LEU A 83 11.43 -2.90 -5.51
N ARG A 84 12.62 -3.15 -4.94
CA ARG A 84 13.09 -4.52 -4.65
C ARG A 84 12.23 -5.24 -3.62
N ARG A 85 11.57 -4.49 -2.72
CA ARG A 85 10.70 -5.02 -1.66
C ARG A 85 9.24 -5.17 -2.09
N TYR A 86 8.85 -4.63 -3.23
CA TYR A 86 7.47 -4.69 -3.67
C TYR A 86 7.06 -6.13 -4.00
N GLU A 87 5.97 -6.58 -3.37
CA GLU A 87 5.37 -7.88 -3.60
C GLU A 87 4.00 -7.69 -4.28
N PRO A 88 3.83 -8.17 -5.53
CA PRO A 88 2.53 -8.07 -6.21
C PRO A 88 1.48 -8.96 -5.55
N LEU A 89 0.22 -8.59 -5.72
CA LEU A 89 -0.89 -9.40 -5.26
C LEU A 89 -0.93 -10.74 -6.02
N PRO A 90 -1.30 -11.84 -5.35
CA PRO A 90 -1.47 -13.11 -6.04
C PRO A 90 -2.54 -13.00 -7.12
N ARG A 91 -2.18 -13.31 -8.36
CA ARG A 91 -3.05 -13.23 -9.56
C ARG A 91 -4.27 -14.15 -9.54
N SER A 92 -4.44 -14.99 -8.52
CA SER A 92 -5.45 -16.03 -8.47
C SER A 92 -6.12 -16.14 -7.10
N GLY A 93 -6.96 -15.16 -6.70
CA GLY A 93 -7.99 -15.27 -5.64
C GLY A 93 -7.56 -15.74 -4.23
N ALA A 94 -6.31 -16.11 -4.02
CA ALA A 94 -5.82 -16.75 -2.82
C ALA A 94 -5.37 -15.66 -1.86
N CYS A 95 -6.35 -15.13 -1.14
CA CYS A 95 -6.19 -14.28 0.04
C CYS A 95 -5.57 -15.05 1.24
N GLU A 96 -4.70 -16.04 0.99
CA GLU A 96 -4.03 -16.85 2.02
C GLU A 96 -2.70 -16.21 2.47
N ARG A 97 -2.12 -15.30 1.67
CA ARG A 97 -0.83 -14.65 1.98
C ARG A 97 -0.90 -13.47 2.95
N LEU A 98 -2.10 -12.99 3.29
CA LEU A 98 -2.26 -11.92 4.30
C LEU A 98 -1.90 -12.38 5.73
N ALA A 99 -1.69 -13.68 5.95
CA ALA A 99 -1.45 -14.27 7.27
C ALA A 99 0.01 -14.59 7.61
N LYS A 100 0.96 -14.46 6.67
CA LYS A 100 2.38 -14.80 6.92
C LYS A 100 3.21 -13.55 7.18
N ALA A 101 3.32 -13.17 8.45
CA ALA A 101 4.44 -12.35 8.92
C ALA A 101 5.71 -13.22 9.01
N PRO A 102 6.92 -12.69 8.76
CA PRO A 102 8.14 -13.40 9.15
C PRO A 102 8.15 -13.53 10.67
N GLN A 103 8.07 -14.78 11.18
CA GLN A 103 8.41 -15.08 12.55
C GLN A 103 9.94 -15.01 12.65
N GLY A 104 10.46 -13.88 13.11
CA GLY A 104 11.89 -13.74 13.41
C GLY A 104 12.46 -12.40 13.02
N LEU A 105 12.49 -11.49 14.00
CA LEU A 105 13.67 -10.74 14.42
C LEU A 105 13.45 -10.25 15.86
#